data_AF-A0A6A4UB62-F1
#
_entry.id   AF-A0A6A4UB62-F1
#
_cell.length_a   1.000
_cell.length_b   1.000
_cell.length_c   1.000
_cell.angle_alpha   90.00
_cell.angle_beta   90.00
_cell.angle_gamma   90.00
#
_symmetry.space_group_name_H-M   'P 1'
#
loop_
_entity.id
_entity.type
_entity.pdbx_description
1 polymer ?
#
loop_
_entity_poly.entity_id
_entity_poly.type
_entity_poly.pdbx_seq_one_letter_code
_entity_poly.pdbx_strand_id
1 'polypeptide(L)'
;MENLKINPRLFEILKCNEIPDHSIANIVAGAAYYENLNGVPSTEYWNNKDFDTRDEFFVILNSFFGFFSLVKRIPERNEWRLKFDVAFLFQLKSTSQSAFSINLLTSKHCYPDAFAICRTMISRLNQLILFAFNPELFDEWLKNPKDEKFLDGHIRNELTNNGISTVSHLYELTSEIIHSQYEGLVNAGYFEKGLFPEIPALRNQIFVIAKFILGMSYQTVLSMFLKDCDENNIPDELKYYNDLFEWFLKSYLVPNRIDHVFTFLAEDRHVEKVGKDKYKIGSTFNFNEVRNQIGKYHRKGQPKRLSKKYDV
;
A
#
# COMPACT_ATOMS: atom_id res chain seq x y z
N MET A 1 4.68 -3.87 30.31
CA MET A 1 4.96 -2.92 29.22
C MET A 1 5.85 -1.85 29.82
N GLU A 2 7.15 -1.92 29.55
CA GLU A 2 8.06 -0.82 29.91
C GLU A 2 7.55 0.46 29.25
N ASN A 3 7.64 1.58 29.98
CA ASN A 3 7.25 2.90 29.50
C ASN A 3 8.01 3.20 28.20
N LEU A 4 7.34 3.05 27.06
CA LEU A 4 7.77 3.61 25.79
C LEU A 4 8.01 5.10 26.02
N LYS A 5 9.29 5.49 26.13
CA LYS A 5 9.68 6.91 26.16
C LYS A 5 9.42 7.47 24.77
N ILE A 6 8.17 7.86 24.55
CA ILE A 6 7.74 8.54 23.34
C ILE A 6 8.53 9.85 23.24
N ASN A 7 9.29 10.02 22.16
CA ASN A 7 10.10 11.20 21.92
C ASN A 7 9.18 12.42 21.67
N PRO A 8 9.17 13.47 22.53
CA PRO A 8 8.30 14.64 22.35
C PRO A 8 8.53 15.36 21.02
N ARG A 9 9.75 15.30 20.49
CA ARG A 9 10.13 15.88 19.20
C ARG A 9 9.38 15.26 18.02
N LEU A 10 8.95 14.01 18.14
CA LEU A 10 8.14 13.33 17.12
C LEU A 10 6.79 14.02 16.94
N PHE A 11 6.14 14.38 18.05
CA PHE A 11 4.84 15.05 18.03
C PHE A 11 4.95 16.41 17.37
N GLU A 12 6.02 17.15 17.65
CA GLU A 12 6.26 18.46 17.05
C GLU A 12 6.43 18.36 15.53
N ILE A 13 7.21 17.41 15.03
CA ILE A 13 7.42 17.26 13.57
C ILE A 13 6.11 16.91 12.87
N LEU A 14 5.34 15.96 13.41
CA LEU A 14 4.06 15.57 12.83
C LEU A 14 3.05 16.72 12.83
N LYS A 15 3.03 17.53 13.90
CA LYS A 15 2.22 18.75 13.99
C LYS A 15 2.64 19.83 12.99
N CYS A 16 3.94 20.05 12.82
CA CYS A 16 4.46 21.00 11.84
C CYS A 16 4.09 20.63 10.40
N ASN A 17 3.80 19.34 10.15
CA ASN A 17 3.33 18.83 8.86
C ASN A 17 1.80 18.74 8.78
N GLU A 18 1.07 19.45 9.66
CA GLU A 18 -0.40 19.56 9.65
C GLU A 18 -1.15 18.22 9.71
N ILE A 19 -0.51 17.18 10.24
CA ILE A 19 -1.15 15.87 10.47
C ILE A 19 -2.23 16.05 11.55
N PRO A 20 -3.43 15.46 11.39
CA PRO A 20 -4.49 15.58 12.39
C PRO A 20 -4.05 15.14 13.78
N ASP A 21 -4.17 16.05 14.77
CA ASP A 21 -3.68 15.86 16.14
C ASP A 21 -4.18 14.55 16.79
N HIS A 22 -5.46 14.23 16.57
CA HIS A 22 -6.10 13.04 17.12
C HIS A 22 -5.56 11.73 16.52
N SER A 23 -4.84 11.78 15.40
CA SER A 23 -4.27 10.63 14.70
C SER A 23 -2.77 10.45 14.93
N ILE A 24 -2.10 11.41 15.58
CA ILE A 24 -0.66 11.34 15.87
C ILE A 24 -0.32 10.13 16.76
N ALA A 25 -1.16 9.85 17.76
CA ALA A 25 -0.96 8.70 18.65
C ALA A 25 -0.89 7.37 17.88
N ASN A 26 -1.66 7.23 16.80
CA ASN A 26 -1.69 6.04 15.96
C ASN A 26 -0.40 5.87 15.17
N ILE A 27 0.14 6.96 14.61
CA ILE A 27 1.43 6.97 13.91
C ILE A 27 2.55 6.58 14.88
N VAL A 28 2.55 7.15 16.09
CA VAL A 28 3.57 6.89 17.11
C VAL A 28 3.53 5.43 17.57
N ALA A 29 2.33 4.88 17.80
CA ALA A 29 2.17 3.48 18.16
C ALA A 29 2.67 2.53 17.05
N GLY A 30 2.37 2.86 15.80
CA GLY A 30 2.88 2.11 14.65
C GLY A 30 4.39 2.22 14.46
N ALA A 31 4.97 3.39 14.71
CA ALA A 31 6.43 3.59 14.69
C ALA A 31 7.11 2.72 15.75
N ALA A 32 6.59 2.72 16.99
CA ALA A 32 7.10 1.87 18.06
C ALA A 32 7.00 0.38 17.70
N TYR A 33 5.91 -0.05 17.07
CA TYR A 33 5.78 -1.42 16.56
C TYR A 33 6.84 -1.75 15.51
N TYR A 34 7.07 -0.85 14.55
CA TYR A 34 8.05 -1.05 13.49
C TYR A 34 9.48 -1.11 14.03
N GLU A 35 9.84 -0.22 14.96
CA GLU A 35 11.13 -0.21 15.64
C GLU A 35 11.38 -1.52 16.41
N ASN A 36 10.37 -2.04 17.11
CA ASN A 36 10.46 -3.31 17.81
C ASN A 36 10.70 -4.51 16.88
N LEU A 37 10.41 -4.37 15.58
CA LEU A 37 10.74 -5.36 14.55
C LEU A 37 12.13 -5.14 13.92
N ASN A 38 13.00 -4.37 14.58
CA ASN A 38 14.29 -3.90 14.05
C ASN A 38 14.14 -3.02 12.81
N GLY A 39 13.00 -2.33 12.69
CA GLY A 39 12.80 -1.27 11.71
C GLY A 39 13.71 -0.07 11.99
N VAL A 40 13.72 0.88 11.06
CA VAL A 40 14.45 2.14 11.21
C VAL A 40 13.90 2.88 12.44
N PRO A 41 14.76 3.48 13.29
CA PRO A 41 14.31 4.34 14.37
C PRO A 41 13.60 5.59 13.86
N SER A 42 12.50 5.98 14.52
CA SER A 42 11.75 7.22 14.23
C SER A 42 12.64 8.45 14.22
N THR A 43 13.70 8.49 15.03
CA THR A 43 14.66 9.59 15.02
C THR A 43 15.44 9.77 13.70
N GLU A 44 15.44 8.77 12.81
CA GLU A 44 16.23 8.77 11.57
C GLU A 44 15.41 9.05 10.29
N TYR A 45 14.08 9.18 10.39
CA TYR A 45 13.24 9.47 9.23
C TYR A 45 12.21 10.57 9.46
N TRP A 46 12.39 11.42 10.46
CA TRP A 46 11.62 12.64 10.60
C TRP A 46 12.57 13.84 10.52
N ASN A 47 12.73 14.40 9.32
CA ASN A 47 13.60 15.54 9.14
C ASN A 47 12.86 16.85 9.45
N ASN A 48 13.30 17.59 10.48
CA ASN A 48 12.72 18.91 10.82
C ASN A 48 13.00 19.99 9.75
N LYS A 49 14.03 19.83 8.91
CA LYS A 49 14.46 20.86 7.97
C LYS A 49 13.81 20.70 6.59
N ASP A 50 13.83 19.47 6.07
CA ASP A 50 13.35 19.14 4.72
C ASP A 50 12.50 17.86 4.79
N PHE A 51 11.23 18.00 5.17
CA PHE A 51 10.29 16.88 5.18
C PHE A 51 10.01 16.43 3.74
N ASP A 52 10.39 15.20 3.41
CA ASP A 52 10.46 14.72 2.03
C ASP A 52 9.58 13.49 1.76
N THR A 53 9.69 12.93 0.55
CA THR A 53 8.91 11.78 0.11
C THR A 53 9.20 10.50 0.89
N ARG A 54 10.40 10.36 1.46
CA ARG A 54 10.76 9.25 2.34
C ARG A 54 10.06 9.41 3.68
N ASP A 55 10.02 10.62 4.22
CA ASP A 55 9.33 10.89 5.48
C ASP A 55 7.82 10.63 5.32
N GLU A 56 7.20 11.09 4.23
CA GLU A 56 5.80 10.77 3.88
C GLU A 56 5.51 9.27 3.81
N PHE A 57 6.43 8.49 3.21
CA PHE A 57 6.35 7.04 3.16
C PHE A 57 6.28 6.44 4.57
N PHE A 58 7.11 6.92 5.51
CA PHE A 58 7.08 6.45 6.88
C PHE A 58 5.84 6.88 7.66
N VAL A 59 5.26 8.06 7.39
CA VAL A 59 3.96 8.44 7.99
C VAL A 59 2.90 7.43 7.61
N ILE A 60 2.76 7.13 6.31
CA ILE A 60 1.74 6.20 5.83
C ILE A 60 2.03 4.78 6.34
N LEU A 61 3.29 4.33 6.30
CA LEU A 61 3.71 3.02 6.81
C LEU A 61 3.35 2.84 8.30
N ASN A 62 3.73 3.80 9.13
CA ASN A 62 3.48 3.72 10.57
C ASN A 62 2.00 3.83 10.89
N SER A 63 1.24 4.62 10.12
CA SER A 63 -0.22 4.66 10.23
C SER A 63 -0.84 3.30 9.89
N PHE A 64 -0.33 2.64 8.84
CA PHE A 64 -0.74 1.28 8.47
C PHE A 64 -0.43 0.27 9.57
N PHE A 65 0.76 0.35 10.19
CA PHE A 65 1.06 -0.51 11.33
C PHE A 65 0.15 -0.24 12.52
N GLY A 66 -0.22 1.01 12.79
CA GLY A 66 -1.15 1.36 13.87
C GLY A 66 -2.42 0.51 13.91
N PHE A 67 -2.91 0.00 12.78
CA PHE A 67 -4.06 -0.92 12.71
C PHE A 67 -3.90 -2.19 13.55
N PHE A 68 -2.67 -2.61 13.92
CA PHE A 68 -2.47 -3.74 14.84
C PHE A 68 -3.24 -3.54 16.17
N SER A 69 -3.41 -2.29 16.59
CA SER A 69 -4.13 -1.95 17.82
C SER A 69 -5.64 -2.18 17.68
N LEU A 70 -6.19 -1.91 16.51
CA LEU A 70 -7.62 -2.07 16.20
C LEU A 70 -8.03 -3.54 16.14
N VAL A 71 -7.17 -4.42 15.63
CA VAL A 71 -7.42 -5.88 15.64
C VAL A 71 -7.70 -6.39 17.06
N LYS A 72 -7.12 -5.77 18.10
CA LYS A 72 -7.33 -6.16 19.49
C LYS A 72 -8.59 -5.59 20.14
N ARG A 73 -9.19 -4.56 19.52
CA ARG A 73 -10.19 -3.69 20.16
C ARG A 73 -11.60 -3.90 19.66
N ILE A 74 -11.78 -4.44 18.46
CA ILE A 74 -13.11 -4.72 17.93
C ILE A 74 -13.55 -6.06 18.50
N PRO A 75 -14.66 -6.11 19.27
CA PRO A 75 -15.18 -7.37 19.78
C PRO A 75 -15.41 -8.32 18.61
N GLU A 76 -14.90 -9.55 18.71
CA GLU A 76 -15.11 -10.61 17.73
C GLU A 76 -16.61 -10.83 17.53
N ARG A 77 -17.17 -10.26 16.47
CA ARG A 77 -18.61 -10.40 16.18
C ARG A 77 -18.89 -11.43 15.09
N ASN A 78 -17.91 -11.79 14.26
CA ASN A 78 -18.09 -12.70 13.13
C ASN A 78 -16.81 -13.50 12.76
N GLU A 79 -16.97 -14.78 12.44
CA GLU A 79 -15.87 -15.70 12.04
C GLU A 79 -15.11 -15.23 10.79
N TRP A 80 -15.82 -14.71 9.79
CA TRP A 80 -15.21 -14.18 8.55
C TRP A 80 -14.26 -13.01 8.83
N ARG A 81 -14.57 -12.20 9.85
CA ARG A 81 -13.75 -11.06 10.23
C ARG A 81 -12.42 -11.52 10.83
N LEU A 82 -12.47 -12.51 11.72
CA LEU A 82 -11.28 -13.10 12.30
C LEU A 82 -10.34 -13.64 11.21
N LYS A 83 -10.88 -14.35 10.20
CA LYS A 83 -10.09 -14.85 9.06
C LYS A 83 -9.36 -13.70 8.33
N PHE A 84 -10.05 -12.59 8.08
CA PHE A 84 -9.41 -11.42 7.46
C PHE A 84 -8.35 -10.78 8.36
N ASP A 85 -8.61 -10.66 9.67
CA ASP A 85 -7.65 -10.08 10.61
C ASP A 85 -6.35 -10.89 10.67
N VAL A 86 -6.44 -12.23 10.65
CA VAL A 86 -5.27 -13.10 10.55
C VAL A 86 -4.53 -12.89 9.23
N ALA A 87 -5.26 -12.81 8.11
CA ALA A 87 -4.66 -12.53 6.80
C ALA A 87 -3.94 -11.17 6.77
N PHE A 88 -4.56 -10.14 7.32
CA PHE A 88 -4.00 -8.80 7.47
C PHE A 88 -2.73 -8.83 8.33
N LEU A 89 -2.76 -9.44 9.52
CA LEU A 89 -1.59 -9.52 10.40
C LEU A 89 -0.42 -10.26 9.74
N PHE A 90 -0.71 -11.29 8.93
CA PHE A 90 0.29 -12.00 8.14
C PHE A 90 0.93 -11.08 7.09
N GLN A 91 0.12 -10.32 6.35
CA GLN A 91 0.62 -9.35 5.37
C GLN A 91 1.40 -8.22 6.04
N LEU A 92 0.96 -7.77 7.21
CA LEU A 92 1.60 -6.68 7.97
C LEU A 92 3.06 -6.99 8.31
N LYS A 93 3.37 -8.22 8.72
CA LYS A 93 4.75 -8.69 8.93
C LYS A 93 5.57 -8.65 7.63
N SER A 94 4.99 -9.07 6.53
CA SER A 94 5.67 -9.09 5.23
C SER A 94 5.93 -7.67 4.71
N THR A 95 4.99 -6.75 4.96
CA THR A 95 5.11 -5.33 4.65
C THR A 95 6.23 -4.65 5.45
N SER A 96 6.43 -5.00 6.72
CA SER A 96 7.55 -4.45 7.51
C SER A 96 8.91 -4.86 6.95
N GLN A 97 9.06 -6.12 6.53
CA GLN A 97 10.28 -6.59 5.87
C GLN A 97 10.53 -5.86 4.55
N SER A 98 9.48 -5.66 3.73
CA SER A 98 9.60 -4.89 2.48
C SER A 98 10.00 -3.44 2.73
N ALA A 99 9.39 -2.78 3.71
CA ALA A 99 9.71 -1.41 4.08
C ALA A 99 11.17 -1.25 4.54
N PHE A 100 11.65 -2.20 5.36
CA PHE A 100 13.05 -2.24 5.78
C PHE A 100 13.99 -2.36 4.58
N SER A 101 13.70 -3.30 3.68
CA SER A 101 14.47 -3.51 2.46
C SER A 101 14.47 -2.27 1.55
N ILE A 102 13.32 -1.61 1.34
CA ILE A 102 13.26 -0.38 0.52
C ILE A 102 14.19 0.68 1.10
N ASN A 103 14.09 0.97 2.40
CA ASN A 103 14.92 1.99 3.01
C ASN A 103 16.42 1.64 2.94
N LEU A 104 16.78 0.39 3.23
CA LEU A 104 18.18 -0.05 3.16
C LEU A 104 18.72 0.00 1.73
N LEU A 105 18.02 -0.59 0.76
CA LEU A 105 18.46 -0.67 -0.63
C LEU A 105 18.57 0.72 -1.26
N THR A 106 17.61 1.62 -1.01
CA THR A 106 17.69 3.00 -1.50
C THR A 106 18.85 3.78 -0.88
N SER A 107 19.13 3.58 0.42
CA SER A 107 20.29 4.19 1.09
C SER A 107 21.65 3.65 0.60
N LYS A 108 21.64 2.48 -0.03
CA LYS A 108 22.82 1.84 -0.64
C LYS A 108 22.84 1.97 -2.17
N HIS A 109 21.94 2.77 -2.74
CA HIS A 109 21.80 2.98 -4.19
C HIS A 109 21.49 1.69 -4.99
N CYS A 110 20.93 0.67 -4.34
CA CYS A 110 20.45 -0.58 -4.96
C CYS A 110 19.02 -0.40 -5.51
N TYR A 111 18.84 0.53 -6.44
CA TYR A 111 17.52 0.92 -6.95
C TYR A 111 16.76 -0.21 -7.68
N PRO A 112 17.38 -1.04 -8.55
CA PRO A 112 16.67 -2.14 -9.20
C PRO A 112 16.05 -3.14 -8.21
N ASP A 113 16.80 -3.48 -7.16
CA ASP A 113 16.30 -4.36 -6.11
C ASP A 113 15.15 -3.70 -5.34
N ALA A 114 15.25 -2.39 -5.06
CA ALA A 114 14.17 -1.65 -4.42
C ALA A 114 12.89 -1.62 -5.30
N PHE A 115 13.01 -1.46 -6.62
CA PHE A 115 11.89 -1.59 -7.55
C PHE A 115 11.31 -3.01 -7.57
N ALA A 116 12.14 -4.05 -7.46
CA ALA A 116 11.67 -5.43 -7.31
C ALA A 116 10.86 -5.64 -6.02
N ILE A 117 11.27 -4.97 -4.92
CA ILE A 117 10.49 -4.96 -3.68
C ILE A 117 9.16 -4.22 -3.88
N CYS A 118 9.14 -3.06 -4.55
CA CYS A 118 7.90 -2.35 -4.89
C CYS A 118 6.94 -3.25 -5.68
N ARG A 119 7.41 -3.92 -6.74
CA ARG A 119 6.62 -4.87 -7.54
C ARG A 119 6.04 -6.00 -6.68
N THR A 120 6.84 -6.52 -5.74
CA THR A 120 6.40 -7.54 -4.78
C THR A 120 5.30 -7.01 -3.85
N MET A 121 5.41 -5.75 -3.39
CA MET A 121 4.37 -5.11 -2.57
C MET A 121 3.06 -4.93 -3.34
N ILE A 122 3.09 -4.63 -4.65
CA ILE A 122 1.86 -4.57 -5.46
C ILE A 122 1.18 -5.95 -5.50
N SER A 123 1.94 -7.03 -5.66
CA SER A 123 1.38 -8.38 -5.66
C SER A 123 0.70 -8.74 -4.34
N ARG A 124 1.32 -8.36 -3.22
CA ARG A 124 0.74 -8.53 -1.88
C ARG A 124 -0.50 -7.68 -1.66
N LEU A 125 -0.54 -6.46 -2.19
CA LEU A 125 -1.75 -5.62 -2.20
C LEU A 125 -2.90 -6.33 -2.93
N ASN A 126 -2.65 -6.87 -4.13
CA ASN A 126 -3.68 -7.60 -4.87
C ASN A 126 -4.22 -8.80 -4.07
N GLN A 127 -3.31 -9.55 -3.45
CA GLN A 127 -3.68 -10.67 -2.59
C GLN A 127 -4.51 -10.22 -1.37
N LEU A 128 -4.13 -9.12 -0.71
CA LEU A 128 -4.87 -8.54 0.41
C LEU A 128 -6.27 -8.09 0.00
N ILE A 129 -6.43 -7.48 -1.18
CA ILE A 129 -7.75 -7.10 -1.72
C ILE A 129 -8.60 -8.35 -1.98
N LEU A 130 -8.02 -9.42 -2.55
CA LEU A 130 -8.72 -10.68 -2.75
C LEU A 130 -9.23 -11.27 -1.42
N PHE A 131 -8.39 -11.30 -0.39
CA PHE A 131 -8.79 -11.73 0.95
C PHE A 131 -9.81 -10.80 1.61
N ALA A 132 -9.80 -9.51 1.27
CA ALA A 132 -10.85 -8.59 1.70
C ALA A 132 -12.20 -8.93 1.08
N PHE A 133 -12.24 -9.46 -0.16
CA PHE A 133 -13.50 -9.90 -0.79
C PHE A 133 -13.99 -11.24 -0.27
N ASN A 134 -13.09 -12.22 -0.11
CA ASN A 134 -13.41 -13.51 0.49
C ASN A 134 -12.28 -13.94 1.46
N PRO A 135 -12.46 -13.72 2.77
CA PRO A 135 -11.46 -14.08 3.77
C PRO A 135 -11.13 -15.58 3.84
N GLU A 136 -12.03 -16.46 3.40
CA GLU A 136 -11.81 -17.92 3.44
C GLU A 136 -10.70 -18.38 2.49
N LEU A 137 -10.43 -17.59 1.45
CA LEU A 137 -9.33 -17.84 0.53
C LEU A 137 -7.97 -17.78 1.22
N PHE A 138 -7.85 -17.11 2.37
CA PHE A 138 -6.60 -17.11 3.12
C PHE A 138 -6.26 -18.49 3.68
N ASP A 139 -7.24 -19.22 4.21
CA ASP A 139 -7.05 -20.58 4.74
C ASP A 139 -6.67 -21.56 3.63
N GLU A 140 -7.28 -21.42 2.45
CA GLU A 140 -6.90 -22.19 1.27
C GLU A 140 -5.50 -21.84 0.76
N TRP A 141 -5.16 -20.56 0.75
CA TRP A 141 -3.82 -20.11 0.39
C TRP A 141 -2.77 -20.69 1.34
N LEU A 142 -3.03 -20.76 2.65
CA LEU A 142 -2.12 -21.38 3.61
C LEU A 142 -1.91 -22.89 3.33
N LYS A 143 -2.95 -23.60 2.88
CA LYS A 143 -2.85 -25.02 2.51
C LYS A 143 -2.01 -25.22 1.25
N ASN A 144 -2.21 -24.38 0.24
CA ASN A 144 -1.46 -24.47 -1.02
C ASN A 144 -1.19 -23.09 -1.64
N PRO A 145 -0.10 -22.40 -1.23
CA PRO A 145 0.25 -21.09 -1.77
C PRO A 145 0.60 -21.10 -3.27
N LYS A 146 0.90 -22.29 -3.82
CA LYS A 146 1.31 -22.50 -5.21
C LYS A 146 0.15 -22.86 -6.13
N ASP A 147 -1.08 -22.91 -5.61
CA ASP A 147 -2.26 -23.08 -6.45
C ASP A 147 -2.30 -21.99 -7.52
N GLU A 148 -2.61 -22.38 -8.75
CA GLU A 148 -2.66 -21.47 -9.89
C GLU A 148 -3.59 -20.27 -9.63
N LYS A 149 -4.68 -20.44 -8.86
CA LYS A 149 -5.58 -19.31 -8.53
C LYS A 149 -4.90 -18.22 -7.69
N PHE A 150 -3.84 -18.54 -6.97
CA PHE A 150 -3.11 -17.56 -6.15
C PHE A 150 -1.90 -16.94 -6.85
N LEU A 151 -1.64 -17.30 -8.11
CA LEU A 151 -0.62 -16.59 -8.88
C LEU A 151 -1.10 -15.17 -9.18
N ASP A 152 -0.19 -14.21 -9.04
CA ASP A 152 -0.49 -12.78 -9.16
C ASP A 152 -1.29 -12.41 -10.42
N GLY A 153 -0.93 -12.97 -11.58
CA GLY A 153 -1.66 -12.71 -12.83
C GLY A 153 -3.13 -13.15 -12.79
N HIS A 154 -3.43 -14.29 -12.14
CA HIS A 154 -4.82 -14.76 -11.98
C HIS A 154 -5.61 -13.93 -10.97
N ILE A 155 -4.96 -13.51 -9.88
CA ILE A 155 -5.58 -12.59 -8.92
C ILE A 155 -5.89 -11.26 -9.62
N ARG A 156 -4.94 -10.70 -10.38
CA ARG A 156 -5.15 -9.44 -11.10
C ARG A 156 -6.32 -9.53 -12.08
N ASN A 157 -6.41 -10.62 -12.84
CA ASN A 157 -7.54 -10.84 -13.73
C ASN A 157 -8.88 -10.91 -12.97
N GLU A 158 -8.91 -11.61 -11.84
CA GLU A 158 -10.11 -11.68 -10.99
C GLU A 158 -10.50 -10.31 -10.43
N LEU A 159 -9.54 -9.53 -9.95
CA LEU A 159 -9.79 -8.17 -9.45
C LEU A 159 -10.31 -7.25 -10.56
N THR A 160 -9.69 -7.27 -11.74
CA THR A 160 -10.13 -6.51 -12.92
C THR A 160 -11.57 -6.88 -13.32
N ASN A 161 -11.91 -8.18 -13.34
CA ASN A 161 -13.27 -8.65 -13.63
C ASN A 161 -14.31 -8.13 -12.63
N ASN A 162 -13.87 -7.83 -11.40
CA ASN A 162 -14.74 -7.30 -10.35
C ASN A 162 -14.77 -5.77 -10.27
N GLY A 163 -14.14 -5.09 -11.24
CA GLY A 163 -14.08 -3.63 -11.31
C GLY A 163 -13.12 -3.07 -10.26
N ILE A 164 -11.92 -3.65 -10.17
CA ILE A 164 -10.80 -3.12 -9.42
C ILE A 164 -9.63 -2.96 -10.39
N SER A 165 -9.16 -1.73 -10.54
CA SER A 165 -7.98 -1.43 -11.35
C SER A 165 -6.70 -1.95 -10.67
N THR A 166 -5.91 -2.77 -11.37
CA THR A 166 -4.74 -3.49 -10.84
C THR A 166 -3.39 -2.85 -11.17
N VAL A 167 -3.35 -1.52 -11.36
CA VAL A 167 -2.13 -0.72 -11.64
C VAL A 167 -1.15 -1.38 -12.62
N SER A 168 -1.66 -1.90 -13.74
CA SER A 168 -0.87 -2.66 -14.73
C SER A 168 0.35 -1.89 -15.23
N HIS A 169 0.19 -0.59 -15.51
CA HIS A 169 1.29 0.28 -15.92
C HIS A 169 2.47 0.30 -14.93
N LEU A 170 2.23 0.21 -13.61
CA LEU A 170 3.31 0.16 -12.62
C LEU A 170 4.04 -1.18 -12.65
N TYR A 171 3.34 -2.28 -12.93
CA TYR A 171 3.99 -3.57 -13.15
C TYR A 171 4.89 -3.53 -14.36
N GLU A 172 4.41 -2.95 -15.46
CA GLU A 172 5.19 -2.79 -16.69
C GLU A 172 6.40 -1.90 -16.43
N LEU A 173 6.21 -0.70 -15.88
CA LEU A 173 7.27 0.23 -15.51
C LEU A 173 8.33 -0.42 -14.62
N THR A 174 7.92 -1.05 -13.51
CA THR A 174 8.87 -1.72 -12.61
C THR A 174 9.57 -2.89 -13.29
N SER A 175 8.86 -3.67 -14.11
CA SER A 175 9.41 -4.80 -14.86
C SER A 175 10.43 -4.35 -15.90
N GLU A 176 10.18 -3.26 -16.62
CA GLU A 176 11.14 -2.67 -17.54
C GLU A 176 12.39 -2.19 -16.80
N ILE A 177 12.24 -1.50 -15.68
CA ILE A 177 13.40 -1.05 -14.89
C ILE A 177 14.24 -2.25 -14.39
N ILE A 178 13.59 -3.35 -13.99
CA ILE A 178 14.25 -4.57 -13.51
C ILE A 178 14.94 -5.33 -14.66
N HIS A 179 14.32 -5.40 -15.85
CA HIS A 179 14.75 -6.31 -16.92
C HIS A 179 15.41 -5.63 -18.14
N SER A 180 15.13 -4.36 -18.41
CA SER A 180 15.63 -3.63 -19.58
C SER A 180 16.89 -2.84 -19.23
N GLN A 181 18.03 -3.54 -19.29
CA GLN A 181 19.38 -3.01 -19.04
C GLN A 181 19.56 -1.54 -19.50
N TYR A 182 19.73 -0.68 -18.48
CA TYR A 182 20.24 0.70 -18.39
C TYR A 182 20.87 1.35 -19.64
N GLU A 183 21.57 0.60 -20.49
CA GLU A 183 22.21 1.10 -21.71
C GLU A 183 21.21 1.80 -22.66
N GLY A 184 19.98 1.30 -22.80
CA GLY A 184 18.97 1.96 -23.64
C GLY A 184 18.57 3.36 -23.16
N LEU A 185 18.46 3.55 -21.85
CA LEU A 185 18.05 4.81 -21.22
C LEU A 185 19.21 5.81 -21.12
N VAL A 186 20.44 5.32 -20.92
CA VAL A 186 21.68 6.11 -21.06
C VAL A 186 21.88 6.58 -22.49
N ASN A 187 21.66 5.69 -23.48
CA ASN A 187 21.80 6.02 -24.89
C ASN A 187 20.74 7.04 -25.36
N ALA A 188 19.59 7.10 -24.70
CA ALA A 188 18.56 8.12 -24.91
C ALA A 188 18.80 9.44 -24.14
N GLY A 189 19.92 9.56 -23.40
CA GLY A 189 20.32 10.78 -22.70
C GLY A 189 19.61 11.03 -21.36
N TYR A 190 18.92 10.04 -20.80
CA TYR A 190 18.23 10.18 -19.51
C TYR A 190 19.14 9.98 -18.30
N PHE A 191 20.33 9.39 -18.47
CA PHE A 191 21.26 9.08 -17.38
C PHE A 191 22.72 9.27 -17.81
N GLU A 192 23.52 10.03 -17.05
CA GLU A 192 24.97 10.11 -17.24
C GLU A 192 25.65 8.84 -16.70
N LYS A 193 26.62 8.33 -17.47
CA LYS A 193 27.30 7.04 -17.26
C LYS A 193 28.01 6.96 -15.90
N GLY A 194 27.65 5.98 -15.08
CA GLY A 194 28.42 5.54 -13.91
C GLY A 194 27.58 4.73 -12.92
N LEU A 195 28.21 3.81 -12.17
CA LEU A 195 27.65 3.18 -10.96
C LEU A 195 26.83 4.22 -10.19
N PHE A 196 25.50 4.01 -10.13
CA PHE A 196 24.49 5.03 -9.84
C PHE A 196 25.03 6.19 -8.98
N PRO A 197 25.48 7.32 -9.58
CA PRO A 197 25.54 8.56 -8.82
C PRO A 197 24.14 8.79 -8.24
N GLU A 198 24.05 9.37 -7.04
CA GLU A 198 22.77 9.62 -6.39
C GLU A 198 21.79 10.27 -7.40
N ILE A 199 20.76 9.54 -7.82
CA ILE A 199 19.70 10.08 -8.69
C ILE A 199 18.50 10.32 -7.77
N PRO A 200 18.34 11.53 -7.21
CA PRO A 200 17.17 11.89 -6.41
C PRO A 200 15.85 11.45 -7.06
N ALA A 201 15.76 11.49 -8.40
CA ALA A 201 14.57 11.07 -9.13
C ALA A 201 14.22 9.58 -8.95
N LEU A 202 15.17 8.64 -9.05
CA LEU A 202 14.89 7.20 -8.88
C LEU A 202 14.54 6.87 -7.42
N ARG A 203 15.28 7.44 -6.47
CA ARG A 203 14.98 7.30 -5.04
C ARG A 203 13.56 7.80 -4.74
N ASN A 204 13.21 8.99 -5.24
CA ASN A 204 11.89 9.58 -5.04
C ASN A 204 10.80 8.73 -5.70
N GLN A 205 11.00 8.25 -6.93
CA GLN A 205 10.05 7.34 -7.59
C GLN A 205 9.79 6.08 -6.77
N ILE A 206 10.83 5.45 -6.20
CA ILE A 206 10.67 4.28 -5.33
C ILE A 206 9.81 4.61 -4.11
N PHE A 207 10.09 5.70 -3.41
CA PHE A 207 9.31 6.11 -2.24
C PHE A 207 7.88 6.51 -2.60
N VAL A 208 7.68 7.18 -3.74
CA VAL A 208 6.36 7.52 -4.30
C VAL A 208 5.55 6.26 -4.60
N ILE A 209 6.12 5.29 -5.33
CA ILE A 209 5.44 4.02 -5.62
C ILE A 209 5.10 3.29 -4.31
N ALA A 210 6.08 3.15 -3.41
CA ALA A 210 5.91 2.42 -2.16
C ALA A 210 4.84 3.05 -1.26
N LYS A 211 4.83 4.38 -1.09
CA LYS A 211 3.85 5.06 -0.24
C LYS A 211 2.44 4.96 -0.81
N PHE A 212 2.28 4.96 -2.13
CA PHE A 212 0.97 4.74 -2.76
C PHE A 212 0.48 3.32 -2.55
N ILE A 213 1.33 2.29 -2.72
CA ILE A 213 0.96 0.89 -2.45
C ILE A 213 0.53 0.72 -0.97
N LEU A 214 1.23 1.36 -0.04
CA LEU A 214 0.85 1.38 1.37
C LEU A 214 -0.48 2.11 1.60
N GLY A 215 -0.69 3.26 0.95
CA GLY A 215 -1.97 3.98 1.00
C GLY A 215 -3.14 3.12 0.48
N MET A 216 -2.93 2.35 -0.58
CA MET A 216 -3.92 1.41 -1.12
C MET A 216 -4.22 0.30 -0.12
N SER A 217 -3.17 -0.28 0.48
CA SER A 217 -3.28 -1.32 1.51
C SER A 217 -4.04 -0.80 2.75
N TYR A 218 -3.71 0.42 3.19
CA TYR A 218 -4.37 1.12 4.26
C TYR A 218 -5.87 1.26 3.99
N GLN A 219 -6.25 1.75 2.81
CA GLN A 219 -7.65 1.92 2.45
C GLN A 219 -8.41 0.59 2.42
N THR A 220 -7.80 -0.48 1.92
CA THR A 220 -8.40 -1.82 1.91
C THR A 220 -8.70 -2.30 3.33
N VAL A 221 -7.71 -2.20 4.23
CA VAL A 221 -7.86 -2.61 5.63
C VAL A 221 -8.88 -1.73 6.36
N LEU A 222 -8.79 -0.41 6.20
CA LEU A 222 -9.75 0.54 6.78
C LEU A 222 -11.18 0.24 6.32
N SER A 223 -11.38 -0.02 5.03
CA SER A 223 -12.70 -0.32 4.46
C SER A 223 -13.29 -1.60 5.05
N MET A 224 -12.47 -2.61 5.31
CA MET A 224 -12.91 -3.83 6.01
C MET A 224 -13.34 -3.51 7.44
N PHE A 225 -12.56 -2.74 8.19
CA PHE A 225 -12.91 -2.33 9.56
C PHE A 225 -14.19 -1.50 9.64
N LEU A 226 -14.36 -0.54 8.72
CA LEU A 226 -15.56 0.28 8.65
C LEU A 226 -16.80 -0.55 8.26
N LYS A 227 -16.62 -1.65 7.52
CA LYS A 227 -17.75 -2.48 7.09
C LYS A 227 -18.47 -3.18 8.25
N ASP A 228 -17.76 -3.46 9.33
CA ASP A 228 -18.28 -4.08 10.55
C ASP A 228 -18.97 -3.07 11.49
N CYS A 229 -18.83 -1.78 11.20
CA CYS A 229 -19.46 -0.72 11.97
C CYS A 229 -20.86 -0.42 11.41
N ASP A 230 -21.80 -0.13 12.30
CA ASP A 230 -23.04 0.54 11.91
C ASP A 230 -22.67 1.97 11.50
N GLU A 231 -23.25 2.50 10.41
CA GLU A 231 -22.95 3.84 9.88
C GLU A 231 -23.15 4.92 10.94
N ASN A 232 -24.04 4.68 11.92
CA ASN A 232 -24.34 5.58 13.01
C ASN A 232 -23.45 5.40 14.26
N ASN A 233 -22.63 4.35 14.34
CA ASN A 233 -21.85 3.98 15.54
C ASN A 233 -20.42 3.52 15.18
N ILE A 234 -19.66 4.37 14.49
CA ILE A 234 -18.23 4.13 14.22
C ILE A 234 -17.39 4.49 15.46
N PRO A 235 -16.55 3.58 15.99
CA PRO A 235 -15.64 3.90 17.10
C PRO A 235 -14.72 5.09 16.78
N ASP A 236 -14.47 5.93 17.78
CA ASP A 236 -13.63 7.14 17.63
C ASP A 236 -12.26 6.82 17.02
N GLU A 237 -11.64 5.72 17.41
CA GLU A 237 -10.35 5.31 16.86
C GLU A 237 -10.41 5.05 15.35
N LEU A 238 -11.45 4.33 14.88
CA LEU A 238 -11.65 4.10 13.45
C LEU A 238 -11.96 5.39 12.69
N LYS A 239 -12.68 6.31 13.33
CA LYS A 239 -12.88 7.66 12.79
C LYS A 239 -11.55 8.39 12.62
N TYR A 240 -10.65 8.32 13.60
CA TYR A 240 -9.32 8.92 13.50
C TYR A 240 -8.49 8.35 12.33
N TYR A 241 -8.53 7.03 12.13
CA TYR A 241 -7.88 6.42 10.95
C TYR A 241 -8.53 6.84 9.63
N ASN A 242 -9.85 7.04 9.58
CA ASN A 242 -10.52 7.55 8.38
C ASN A 242 -10.18 9.02 8.12
N ASP A 243 -10.21 9.88 9.14
CA ASP A 243 -9.86 11.30 9.03
C ASP A 243 -8.40 11.47 8.58
N LEU A 244 -7.48 10.66 9.10
CA LEU A 244 -6.08 10.62 8.65
C LEU A 244 -5.96 10.19 7.19
N PHE A 245 -6.74 9.20 6.75
CA PHE A 245 -6.69 8.75 5.36
C PHE A 245 -7.23 9.80 4.39
N GLU A 246 -8.31 10.48 4.74
CA GLU A 246 -8.83 11.62 3.98
C GLU A 246 -7.80 12.74 3.88
N TRP A 247 -7.04 12.97 4.95
CA TRP A 247 -5.91 13.89 4.93
C TRP A 247 -4.79 13.41 4.00
N PHE A 248 -4.42 12.11 4.01
CA PHE A 248 -3.44 11.57 3.06
C PHE A 248 -3.84 11.82 1.60
N LEU A 249 -5.13 11.65 1.25
CA LEU A 249 -5.61 11.92 -0.11
C LEU A 249 -5.47 13.37 -0.54
N LYS A 250 -5.52 14.31 0.41
CA LYS A 250 -5.39 15.76 0.17
C LYS A 250 -3.96 16.27 0.24
N SER A 251 -3.07 15.55 0.92
CA SER A 251 -1.70 16.01 1.22
C SER A 251 -0.61 15.14 0.59
N TYR A 252 -0.62 13.82 0.80
CA TYR A 252 0.50 12.93 0.46
C TYR A 252 0.26 11.99 -0.73
N LEU A 253 -1.00 11.75 -1.09
CA LEU A 253 -1.44 10.86 -2.18
C LEU A 253 -2.12 11.65 -3.31
N VAL A 254 -1.86 12.96 -3.38
CA VAL A 254 -2.53 13.87 -4.33
C VAL A 254 -2.09 13.58 -5.75
N PRO A 255 -2.97 13.13 -6.67
CA PRO A 255 -2.53 12.67 -7.99
C PRO A 255 -1.86 13.74 -8.87
N ASN A 256 -2.16 15.03 -8.64
CA ASN A 256 -1.62 16.15 -9.42
C ASN A 256 -0.30 16.71 -8.88
N ARG A 257 0.29 16.12 -7.83
CA ARG A 257 1.62 16.53 -7.36
C ARG A 257 2.68 16.15 -8.38
N ILE A 258 3.62 17.04 -8.67
CA ILE A 258 4.53 16.91 -9.81
C ILE A 258 5.36 15.62 -9.81
N ASP A 259 5.91 15.23 -8.66
CA ASP A 259 6.63 13.97 -8.47
C ASP A 259 5.74 12.73 -8.62
N HIS A 260 4.46 12.83 -8.29
CA HIS A 260 3.49 11.76 -8.56
C HIS A 260 3.17 11.69 -10.05
N VAL A 261 2.96 12.83 -10.72
CA VAL A 261 2.70 12.87 -12.16
C VAL A 261 3.83 12.19 -12.93
N PHE A 262 5.09 12.49 -12.62
CA PHE A 262 6.23 11.84 -13.24
C PHE A 262 6.38 10.35 -12.93
N THR A 263 5.69 9.84 -11.92
CA THR A 263 5.74 8.44 -11.51
C THR A 263 4.55 7.62 -12.03
N PHE A 264 3.36 8.22 -12.13
CA PHE A 264 2.09 7.54 -12.42
C PHE A 264 1.47 7.89 -13.78
N LEU A 265 2.08 8.79 -14.56
CA LEU A 265 1.61 9.04 -15.93
C LEU A 265 1.99 7.85 -16.82
N ALA A 266 0.98 7.08 -17.22
CA ALA A 266 1.17 5.97 -18.14
C ALA A 266 1.48 6.48 -19.56
N GLU A 267 2.61 6.06 -20.10
CA GLU A 267 3.01 6.29 -21.50
C GLU A 267 2.18 5.46 -22.51
N ASP A 268 2.17 5.88 -23.78
CA ASP A 268 1.41 5.23 -24.87
C ASP A 268 1.72 3.74 -25.05
N ARG A 269 2.93 3.30 -24.67
CA ARG A 269 3.30 1.88 -24.69
C ARG A 269 2.62 1.03 -23.63
N HIS A 270 2.06 1.65 -22.57
CA HIS A 270 1.28 1.00 -21.51
C HIS A 270 -0.23 1.00 -21.83
N VAL A 271 -0.57 1.11 -23.11
CA VAL A 271 -1.95 1.12 -23.60
C VAL A 271 -2.39 -0.29 -23.92
N GLU A 272 -3.47 -0.73 -23.28
CA GLU A 272 -4.03 -2.06 -23.47
C GLU A 272 -5.08 -2.04 -24.59
N LYS A 273 -5.00 -3.04 -25.49
CA LYS A 273 -6.03 -3.26 -26.50
C LYS A 273 -7.24 -3.93 -25.86
N VAL A 274 -8.36 -3.20 -25.77
CA VAL A 274 -9.61 -3.66 -25.12
C VAL A 274 -10.72 -4.00 -26.13
N GLY A 275 -10.41 -3.99 -27.43
CA GLY A 275 -11.34 -4.35 -28.50
C GLY A 275 -10.68 -4.26 -29.88
N LYS A 276 -11.45 -4.53 -30.95
CA LYS A 276 -10.94 -4.56 -32.33
C LYS A 276 -10.14 -3.29 -32.70
N ASP A 277 -10.65 -2.13 -32.26
CA ASP A 277 -10.08 -0.79 -32.47
C ASP A 277 -10.25 0.11 -31.23
N LYS A 278 -10.29 -0.49 -30.04
CA LYS A 278 -10.42 0.25 -28.77
C LYS A 278 -9.18 0.00 -27.93
N TYR A 279 -8.62 1.10 -27.46
CA TYR A 279 -7.42 1.13 -26.65
C TYR A 279 -7.73 1.88 -25.36
N LYS A 280 -7.19 1.40 -24.25
CA LYS A 280 -7.35 2.02 -22.94
C LYS A 280 -5.96 2.21 -22.34
N ILE A 281 -5.64 3.43 -21.93
CA ILE A 281 -4.45 3.69 -21.11
C ILE A 281 -4.60 2.89 -19.82
N GLY A 282 -3.52 2.20 -19.39
CA GLY A 282 -3.51 1.39 -18.17
C GLY A 282 -4.19 2.13 -17.02
N SER A 283 -5.20 1.50 -16.40
CA SER A 283 -6.01 2.19 -15.41
C SER A 283 -5.21 2.46 -14.14
N THR A 284 -5.46 3.62 -13.52
CA THR A 284 -4.93 3.97 -12.20
C THR A 284 -5.82 3.39 -11.11
N PHE A 285 -5.26 3.15 -9.93
CA PHE A 285 -6.04 2.68 -8.78
C PHE A 285 -6.99 3.78 -8.31
N ASN A 286 -8.22 3.42 -7.95
CA ASN A 286 -9.19 4.35 -7.37
C ASN A 286 -9.58 3.90 -5.95
N PHE A 287 -9.20 4.70 -4.95
CA PHE A 287 -9.47 4.42 -3.54
C PHE A 287 -10.96 4.29 -3.19
N ASN A 288 -11.83 5.04 -3.88
CA ASN A 288 -13.27 4.98 -3.66
C ASN A 288 -13.89 3.75 -4.33
N GLU A 289 -13.38 3.37 -5.50
CA GLU A 289 -13.83 2.15 -6.20
C GLU A 289 -13.61 0.91 -5.33
N VAL A 290 -12.43 0.79 -4.71
CA VAL A 290 -12.12 -0.34 -3.81
C VAL A 290 -13.03 -0.37 -2.60
N ARG A 291 -13.20 0.76 -1.89
CA ARG A 291 -14.14 0.87 -0.76
C ARG A 291 -15.55 0.43 -1.17
N ASN A 292 -16.01 0.88 -2.33
CA ASN A 292 -17.33 0.54 -2.86
C ASN A 292 -17.47 -0.95 -3.21
N GLN A 293 -16.46 -1.59 -3.81
CA GLN A 293 -16.52 -3.02 -4.11
C GLN A 293 -16.47 -3.86 -2.84
N ILE A 294 -15.61 -3.54 -1.86
CA ILE A 294 -15.59 -4.22 -0.55
C ILE A 294 -16.98 -4.09 0.10
N GLY A 295 -17.53 -2.88 0.12
CA GLY A 295 -18.86 -2.61 0.64
C GLY A 295 -19.96 -3.40 -0.07
N LYS A 296 -19.81 -3.68 -1.36
CA LYS A 296 -20.70 -4.60 -2.10
C LYS A 296 -20.55 -5.99 -1.51
N TYR A 297 -19.40 -6.66 -1.63
CA TYR A 297 -19.20 -8.08 -1.24
C TYR A 297 -19.74 -8.46 0.15
N HIS A 298 -19.81 -7.51 1.07
CA HIS A 298 -20.24 -7.72 2.45
C HIS A 298 -21.66 -7.18 2.78
N ARG A 299 -22.49 -6.82 1.79
CA ARG A 299 -23.90 -6.43 2.01
C ARG A 299 -24.78 -7.67 2.27
N LYS A 300 -25.69 -7.59 3.26
CA LYS A 300 -26.67 -8.66 3.52
C LYS A 300 -27.57 -8.88 2.29
N GLY A 301 -27.70 -10.14 1.84
CA GLY A 301 -28.57 -10.54 0.72
C GLY A 301 -27.95 -10.44 -0.67
N GLN A 302 -26.63 -10.57 -0.79
CA GLN A 302 -25.93 -10.23 -2.03
C GLN A 302 -25.91 -11.30 -3.15
N PRO A 303 -25.93 -10.87 -4.43
CA PRO A 303 -25.73 -11.72 -5.60
C PRO A 303 -24.29 -11.74 -6.15
N LYS A 304 -23.38 -10.85 -5.70
CA LYS A 304 -22.03 -10.73 -6.28
C LYS A 304 -21.09 -11.72 -5.59
N ARG A 305 -20.54 -12.66 -6.36
CA ARG A 305 -19.55 -13.63 -5.91
C ARG A 305 -18.30 -13.47 -6.76
N LEU A 306 -17.16 -13.87 -6.23
CA LEU A 306 -15.98 -14.07 -7.06
C LEU A 306 -16.29 -15.18 -8.09
N SER A 307 -15.46 -15.32 -9.13
CA SER A 307 -15.63 -16.43 -10.05
C SER A 307 -15.59 -17.77 -9.31
N LYS A 308 -16.18 -18.84 -9.89
CA LYS A 308 -16.26 -20.17 -9.25
C LYS A 308 -14.92 -20.71 -8.73
N LYS A 309 -13.78 -20.26 -9.29
CA LYS A 309 -12.42 -20.63 -8.83
C LYS A 309 -12.12 -20.12 -7.41
N TYR A 310 -12.79 -19.05 -6.99
CA TYR A 310 -12.59 -18.32 -5.74
C TYR A 310 -13.86 -18.24 -4.86
N ASP A 311 -14.96 -18.86 -5.30
CA ASP A 311 -16.21 -19.02 -4.53
C ASP A 311 -16.07 -20.31 -3.71
N VAL A 312 -15.60 -20.16 -2.47
CA VAL A 312 -15.32 -21.25 -1.50
C VAL A 312 -16.53 -21.48 -0.62
#